data_AF-A0A8X6LNU2-F1
#
_entry.id   AF-A0A8X6LNU2-F1
#
_cell.length_a   1.000
_cell.length_b   1.000
_cell.length_c   1.000
_cell.angle_alpha   90.00
_cell.angle_beta   90.00
_cell.angle_gamma   90.00
#
_symmetry.space_group_name_H-M   'P 1'
#
loop_
_entity.id
_entity.type
_entity.pdbx_description
1 polymer ?
#
loop_
_entity_poly.entity_id
_entity_poly.type
_entity_poly.pdbx_seq_one_letter_code
_entity_poly.pdbx_strand_id
1 'polypeptide(L)'
;MEIPSRSSTPVQKIRPPPPITIDNVAQLAQLLKKIQELTKQKITARSIGKSMKLYPETPAAYYQIRALIEEEKLEAFTFQFPAVQEYK
;
A
#
# COMPACT_ATOMS: atom_id res chain seq x y z
N MET A 1 -29.57 38.40 -11.65
CA MET A 1 -29.29 37.50 -10.52
C MET A 1 -28.83 36.19 -11.11
N GLU A 2 -27.53 36.07 -11.34
CA GLU A 2 -26.93 34.89 -11.96
C GLU A 2 -26.30 34.04 -10.85
N ILE A 3 -26.65 32.76 -10.83
CA ILE A 3 -26.13 31.76 -9.91
C ILE A 3 -24.97 31.07 -10.64
N PRO A 4 -23.71 31.15 -10.21
CA PRO A 4 -22.70 30.25 -10.72
C PRO A 4 -22.57 29.03 -9.78
N SER A 5 -23.18 27.95 -10.26
CA SER A 5 -22.57 26.64 -10.43
C SER A 5 -21.55 26.17 -9.38
N ARG A 6 -22.00 25.17 -8.60
CA ARG A 6 -21.21 24.18 -7.85
C ARG A 6 -19.82 23.97 -8.49
N SER A 7 -18.79 24.45 -7.82
CA SER A 7 -17.41 24.07 -8.09
C SER A 7 -17.24 22.59 -7.77
N SER A 8 -17.41 21.71 -8.77
CA SER A 8 -16.84 20.37 -8.71
C SER A 8 -15.33 20.53 -8.76
N THR A 9 -14.70 20.66 -7.59
CA THR A 9 -13.27 20.45 -7.47
C THR A 9 -12.96 19.08 -8.06
N PRO A 10 -11.98 18.94 -8.97
CA PRO A 10 -11.50 17.63 -9.32
C PRO A 10 -11.00 17.02 -8.01
N VAL A 11 -11.68 15.98 -7.52
CA VAL A 11 -11.11 15.08 -6.51
C VAL A 11 -9.82 14.60 -7.16
N GLN A 12 -8.70 15.22 -6.80
CA GLN A 12 -7.39 14.78 -7.19
C GLN A 12 -7.30 13.35 -6.70
N LYS A 13 -7.51 12.39 -7.61
CA LYS A 13 -7.37 10.97 -7.32
C LYS A 13 -5.89 10.76 -7.03
N ILE A 14 -5.50 10.96 -5.77
CA ILE A 14 -4.20 10.55 -5.26
C ILE A 14 -4.11 9.08 -5.65
N ARG A 15 -3.21 8.77 -6.59
CA ARG A 15 -3.05 7.38 -7.03
C ARG A 15 -2.74 6.56 -5.79
N PRO A 16 -3.47 5.47 -5.54
CA PRO A 16 -3.21 4.66 -4.37
C PRO A 16 -1.76 4.19 -4.41
N PRO A 17 -1.07 4.16 -3.26
CA PRO A 17 0.29 3.66 -3.21
C PRO A 17 0.34 2.21 -3.72
N PRO A 18 1.47 1.79 -4.31
CA PRO A 18 1.58 0.45 -4.86
C PRO A 18 1.47 -0.61 -3.76
N PRO A 19 0.96 -1.81 -4.08
CA PRO A 19 0.88 -2.90 -3.14
C PRO A 19 2.29 -3.42 -2.79
N ILE A 20 2.47 -3.79 -1.53
CA ILE A 20 3.71 -4.36 -1.00
C ILE A 20 3.48 -5.87 -0.80
N THR A 21 4.25 -6.71 -1.47
CA THR A 21 4.23 -8.17 -1.24
C THR A 21 5.34 -8.51 -0.27
N ILE A 22 5.07 -9.29 0.76
CA ILE A 22 6.07 -9.79 1.71
C ILE A 22 6.09 -11.31 1.57
N ASP A 23 7.27 -11.87 1.33
CA ASP A 23 7.45 -13.31 1.18
C ASP A 23 7.85 -13.98 2.49
N ASN A 24 7.60 -15.29 2.56
CA ASN A 24 8.08 -16.16 3.63
C ASN A 24 7.71 -15.72 5.06
N VAL A 25 6.53 -15.14 5.25
CA VAL A 25 6.11 -14.64 6.57
C VAL A 25 5.52 -15.79 7.40
N ALA A 26 6.37 -16.48 8.16
CA ALA A 26 5.95 -17.54 9.08
C ALA A 26 4.94 -17.03 10.15
N GLN A 27 4.92 -15.72 10.43
CA GLN A 27 4.04 -15.06 11.40
C GLN A 27 3.21 -13.93 10.77
N LEU A 28 2.54 -14.24 9.67
CA LEU A 28 1.72 -13.31 8.88
C LEU A 28 0.74 -12.47 9.72
N ALA A 29 0.06 -13.12 10.66
CA ALA A 29 -0.93 -12.49 11.53
C ALA A 29 -0.30 -11.49 12.53
N GLN A 30 0.88 -11.81 13.08
CA GLN A 30 1.59 -10.92 13.98
C GLN A 30 2.11 -9.68 13.25
N LEU A 31 2.65 -9.88 12.04
CA LEU A 31 3.12 -8.78 11.20
C LEU A 31 1.96 -7.84 10.81
N LEU A 32 0.81 -8.40 10.42
CA LEU A 32 -0.37 -7.59 10.10
C LEU A 32 -0.84 -6.77 11.30
N LYS A 33 -0.85 -7.36 12.50
CA LYS A 33 -1.22 -6.65 13.72
C LYS A 33 -0.24 -5.53 14.05
N LYS A 34 1.08 -5.78 14.00
CA LYS A 34 2.12 -4.75 14.15
C LYS A 34 1.92 -3.60 13.16
N ILE A 35 1.64 -3.92 11.90
CA ILE A 35 1.41 -2.95 10.84
C ILE A 35 0.17 -2.08 11.10
N GLN A 36 -0.93 -2.70 11.56
CA GLN A 36 -2.14 -1.96 11.94
C GLN A 36 -1.92 -1.07 13.17
N GLU A 37 -1.19 -1.54 14.17
CA GLU A 37 -0.85 -0.76 15.36
C GLU A 37 0.09 0.41 15.04
N LEU A 38 1.10 0.17 14.19
CA LEU A 38 2.08 1.18 13.77
C LEU A 38 1.40 2.30 12.98
N THR A 39 0.67 1.94 11.93
CA THR A 39 0.07 2.93 11.04
C THR A 39 -1.20 3.56 11.59
N LYS A 40 -1.83 2.93 12.61
CA LYS A 40 -3.16 3.28 13.14
C LYS A 40 -4.23 3.41 12.04
N GLN A 41 -3.99 2.79 10.89
CA GLN A 41 -4.83 2.88 9.70
C GLN A 41 -5.33 1.50 9.32
N LYS A 42 -6.49 1.48 8.65
CA LYS A 42 -6.95 0.27 8.00
C LYS A 42 -5.97 -0.05 6.87
N ILE A 43 -5.40 -1.24 6.94
CA ILE A 43 -4.57 -1.79 5.89
C ILE A 43 -5.24 -3.07 5.43
N THR A 44 -5.49 -3.14 4.14
CA THR A 44 -6.03 -4.36 3.53
C THR A 44 -4.88 -5.29 3.26
N ALA A 45 -4.96 -6.52 3.76
CA ALA A 45 -3.96 -7.55 3.57
C ALA A 45 -4.59 -8.79 2.94
N ARG A 46 -3.87 -9.42 2.00
CA ARG A 46 -4.29 -10.65 1.33
C ARG A 46 -3.15 -11.64 1.33
N SER A 47 -3.39 -12.84 1.86
CA SER A 47 -2.46 -13.97 1.72
C SER A 47 -2.53 -14.53 0.29
N ILE A 48 -1.37 -14.82 -0.27
CA ILE A 48 -1.20 -15.44 -1.58
C ILE A 48 -0.13 -16.53 -1.42
N GLY A 49 -0.58 -17.75 -1.12
CA GLY A 49 0.34 -18.86 -0.84
C GLY A 49 1.22 -18.59 0.39
N LYS A 50 2.55 -18.55 0.18
CA LYS A 50 3.54 -18.24 1.23
C LYS A 50 3.83 -16.74 1.39
N SER A 51 3.25 -15.91 0.53
CA SER A 51 3.45 -14.47 0.51
C SER A 51 2.19 -13.73 0.99
N MET A 52 2.34 -12.49 1.44
CA MET A 52 1.24 -11.59 1.80
C MET A 52 1.34 -10.29 1.01
N LYS A 53 0.26 -9.92 0.32
CA LYS A 53 0.10 -8.60 -0.28
C LYS A 53 -0.59 -7.64 0.67
N LEU A 54 0.04 -6.50 0.92
CA LEU A 54 -0.49 -5.38 1.67
C LEU A 54 -0.88 -4.26 0.70
N TYR A 55 -2.06 -3.71 0.92
CA TYR A 55 -2.63 -2.61 0.17
C TYR A 55 -2.80 -1.43 1.13
N PRO A 56 -1.77 -0.56 1.22
CA PRO A 56 -1.88 0.67 1.99
C PRO A 56 -2.89 1.62 1.34
N GLU A 57 -3.75 2.26 2.14
CA GLU A 57 -4.70 3.27 1.64
C GLU A 57 -4.04 4.65 1.48
N THR A 58 -2.96 4.92 2.22
CA THR A 58 -2.25 6.20 2.20
C THR A 58 -0.75 6.03 1.93
N PRO A 59 -0.09 7.02 1.29
CA PRO A 59 1.36 7.02 1.14
C PRO A 59 2.10 6.95 2.50
N ALA A 60 1.56 7.58 3.55
CA ALA A 60 2.15 7.53 4.88
C ALA A 60 2.15 6.11 5.47
N ALA A 61 1.07 5.34 5.27
CA ALA A 61 1.05 3.93 5.65
C ALA A 61 2.05 3.12 4.82
N TYR A 62 2.16 3.39 3.51
CA TYR A 62 3.13 2.71 2.64
C TYR A 62 4.57 2.85 3.16
N TYR A 63 5.02 4.08 3.46
CA TYR A 63 6.38 4.30 3.96
C TYR A 63 6.64 3.66 5.33
N GLN A 64 5.65 3.70 6.23
CA GLN A 64 5.77 3.04 7.54
C GLN A 64 5.85 1.52 7.43
N ILE A 65 5.03 0.91 6.57
CA ILE A 65 5.10 -0.53 6.30
C ILE A 65 6.47 -0.88 5.72
N ARG A 66 6.99 -0.08 4.78
CA ARG A 66 8.31 -0.30 4.18
C ARG A 66 9.43 -0.22 5.21
N ALA A 67 9.41 0.79 6.08
CA ALA A 67 10.37 0.94 7.16
C ALA A 67 10.34 -0.26 8.13
N LEU A 68 9.15 -0.74 8.49
CA LEU A 68 9.00 -1.93 9.35
C LEU A 68 9.55 -3.20 8.69
N ILE A 69 9.30 -3.38 7.39
CA ILE A 69 9.85 -4.50 6.61
C ILE A 69 11.38 -4.45 6.60
N GLU A 70 11.96 -3.26 6.39
CA GLU A 70 13.41 -3.06 6.42
C GLU A 70 13.98 -3.33 7.83
N GLU A 71 13.30 -2.91 8.89
CA GLU A 71 13.68 -3.14 10.29
C GLU A 71 13.63 -4.64 10.67
N GLU A 72 12.57 -5.33 10.29
CA GLU A 72 12.38 -6.77 10.56
C GLU A 72 13.17 -7.65 9.56
N LYS A 73 13.92 -7.05 8.62
CA LYS A 73 14.71 -7.72 7.57
C LYS A 73 13.89 -8.74 6.77
N LEU A 74 12.64 -8.40 6.48
CA LEU A 74 11.73 -9.25 5.74
C LEU A 74 11.99 -9.14 4.23
N GLU A 75 11.94 -10.26 3.53
CA GLU A 75 11.97 -10.26 2.07
C GLU A 75 10.65 -9.71 1.54
N ALA A 76 10.69 -8.50 0.97
CA ALA A 76 9.51 -7.87 0.38
C ALA A 76 9.74 -7.45 -1.07
N PHE A 77 8.74 -7.74 -1.89
CA PHE A 77 8.63 -7.35 -3.28
C PHE A 77 7.60 -6.23 -3.42
N THR A 78 8.07 -5.03 -3.75
CA THR A 78 7.18 -3.96 -4.19
C THR A 78 6.95 -4.14 -5.68
N PHE A 79 5.69 -4.37 -6.08
CA PHE A 79 5.36 -4.44 -7.49
C PHE A 79 5.34 -3.00 -8.02
N GLN A 80 6.51 -2.47 -8.40
CA GLN A 80 6.53 -1.38 -9.36
C GLN A 80 5.93 -1.96 -10.63
N PHE A 81 4.75 -1.49 -11.03
CA PHE A 81 4.34 -1.65 -12.42
C PHE A 81 5.55 -1.22 -13.26
N PRO A 82 6.11 -2.07 -14.14
CA PRO A 82 7.04 -1.57 -15.13
C PRO A 82 6.27 -0.45 -15.82
N ALA A 83 6.81 0.77 -15.75
CA ALA A 83 6.33 1.85 -16.58
C ALA A 83 6.31 1.25 -17.99
N VAL A 84 5.09 1.09 -18.53
CA VAL A 84 4.76 0.61 -19.88
C VAL A 84 6.00 0.15 -20.61
N GLN A 85 6.27 -1.16 -20.59
CA GLN A 85 7.26 -1.72 -21.51
C GLN A 85 6.67 -1.44 -22.90
N GLU A 86 7.11 -0.34 -23.51
CA GLU A 86 6.81 0.02 -24.88
C GLU A 86 7.35 -1.16 -25.70
N TYR A 87 6.43 -2.02 -26.14
CA TYR A 87 6.74 -3.03 -27.14
C TYR A 87 7.18 -2.26 -28.38
N LYS A 88 8.49 -2.23 -28.62
CA LYS A 88 9.06 -1.89 -29.93
C LYS A 88 9.20 -3.15 -30.76
#